data_AF-A0A425BDC7-F1
#
_entry.id   AF-A0A425BDC7-F1
#
_cell.length_a   1.000
_cell.length_b   1.000
_cell.length_c   1.000
_cell.angle_alpha   90.00
_cell.angle_beta   90.00
_cell.angle_gamma   90.00
#
_symmetry.space_group_name_H-M   'P 1'
#
loop_
_entity.id
_entity.type
_entity.pdbx_description
1 polymer ?
#
loop_
_entity_poly.entity_id
_entity_poly.type
_entity_poly.pdbx_seq_one_letter_code
_entity_poly.pdbx_strand_id
1 'polypeptide(L)' 'MSYTQLTQGERYHIQYLSRHCTVTEIAKQLNRHKSTISREIRRHRTQGQQ' A
#
# COMPACT_ATOMS: atom_id res chain seq x y z
N MET A 1 -0.23 16.88 -11.26
CA MET A 1 -0.32 15.62 -10.49
C MET A 1 1.03 15.39 -9.80
N SER A 2 1.18 15.81 -8.54
CA SER A 2 2.44 15.56 -7.83
C SER A 2 2.51 14.09 -7.44
N TYR A 3 3.39 13.34 -8.09
CA TYR A 3 3.62 11.94 -7.74
C TYR A 3 4.32 11.88 -6.38
N THR A 4 3.55 11.71 -5.31
CA THR A 4 4.12 11.49 -3.98
C THR A 4 4.50 10.02 -3.85
N GLN A 5 5.80 9.76 -3.71
CA GLN A 5 6.30 8.43 -3.42
C GLN A 5 5.83 7.97 -2.04
N LEU A 6 5.50 6.68 -1.90
CA LEU A 6 5.27 6.08 -0.60
C LEU A 6 6.59 6.04 0.17
N THR A 7 6.57 6.59 1.38
CA THR A 7 7.66 6.48 2.35
C THR A 7 7.83 5.02 2.80
N GLN A 8 9.00 4.67 3.33
CA GLN A 8 9.24 3.31 3.83
C GLN A 8 8.24 2.93 4.94
N GLY A 9 7.88 3.87 5.81
CA GLY A 9 6.87 3.67 6.85
C GLY A 9 5.49 3.38 6.28
N GLU A 10 5.05 4.10 5.25
CA GLU A 10 3.79 3.82 4.56
C GLU A 10 3.80 2.44 3.91
N ARG A 11 4.90 2.04 3.27
CA ARG A 11 5.02 0.70 2.65
C ARG A 11 4.86 -0.41 3.69
N TYR A 12 5.54 -0.28 4.82
CA TYR A 12 5.42 -1.21 5.94
C TYR A 12 3.98 -1.24 6.48
N HIS A 13 3.36 -0.09 6.69
CA HIS A 13 1.97 0.01 7.13
C HIS A 13 1.00 -0.65 6.15
N ILE A 14 1.16 -0.41 4.85
CA ILE A 14 0.32 -1.01 3.81
C ILE A 14 0.43 -2.53 3.86
N GLN A 15 1.65 -3.06 3.96
CA GLN A 15 1.87 -4.50 4.02
C GLN A 15 1.22 -5.12 5.26
N TYR A 16 1.43 -4.53 6.44
CA TYR A 16 0.84 -4.99 7.68
C TYR A 16 -0.70 -4.93 7.64
N LEU A 17 -1.26 -3.77 7.29
CA LEU A 17 -2.71 -3.56 7.25
C LEU A 17 -3.38 -4.40 6.16
N SER A 18 -2.71 -4.72 5.06
CA SER A 18 -3.28 -5.57 4.00
C SER A 18 -3.68 -6.98 4.47
N ARG A 19 -3.20 -7.41 5.65
CA ARG A 19 -3.57 -8.68 6.28
C ARG A 19 -4.88 -8.63 7.05
N HIS A 20 -5.33 -7.43 7.44
CA HIS A 20 -6.45 -7.22 8.37
C HIS A 20 -7.50 -6.21 7.89
N CYS A 21 -7.17 -5.41 6.87
CA CYS A 21 -8.00 -4.33 6.36
C CYS A 21 -8.12 -4.40 4.84
N THR A 22 -9.21 -3.84 4.32
CA THR A 22 -9.45 -3.69 2.89
C THR A 22 -8.63 -2.55 2.30
N VAL A 23 -8.38 -2.60 0.99
CA VAL A 23 -7.70 -1.51 0.24
C VAL A 23 -8.37 -0.16 0.44
N THR A 24 -9.69 -0.12 0.59
CA THR A 24 -10.45 1.12 0.80
C THR A 24 -10.19 1.72 2.18
N GLU A 25 -10.12 0.89 3.23
CA GLU A 25 -9.84 1.35 4.59
C GLU A 25 -8.41 1.88 4.71
N ILE A 26 -7.44 1.14 4.15
CA ILE A 26 -6.03 1.54 4.13
C ILE A 26 -5.85 2.86 3.36
N ALA A 27 -6.55 3.01 2.23
CA ALA A 27 -6.54 4.25 1.44
C ALA A 27 -7.06 5.45 2.25
N LYS A 28 -8.13 5.28 3.02
CA LYS A 28 -8.65 6.33 3.90
C LYS A 28 -7.68 6.65 5.03
N GLN A 29 -7.12 5.63 5.69
CA GLN A 29 -6.22 5.80 6.83
C GLN A 29 -4.91 6.50 6.46
N LEU A 30 -4.33 6.16 5.30
CA LEU A 30 -3.07 6.76 4.84
C LEU A 30 -3.29 8.01 3.96
N ASN A 31 -4.53 8.43 3.76
CA ASN A 31 -4.91 9.49 2.83
C ASN A 31 -4.28 9.30 1.43
N ARG A 32 -4.36 8.07 0.91
CA ARG A 32 -3.80 7.65 -0.38
C ARG A 32 -4.87 7.13 -1.32
N HIS A 33 -4.59 7.18 -2.61
CA HIS A 33 -5.47 6.61 -3.61
C HIS A 33 -5.49 5.07 -3.53
N LYS A 34 -6.67 4.47 -3.72
CA LYS A 34 -6.85 3.00 -3.72
C LYS A 34 -5.92 2.28 -4.70
N SER A 35 -5.69 2.86 -5.88
CA SER A 35 -4.75 2.29 -6.86
C SER A 35 -3.30 2.30 -6.39
N THR A 36 -2.91 3.28 -5.57
CA THR A 36 -1.57 3.33 -4.99
C THR A 36 -1.37 2.19 -4.00
N ILE A 37 -2.34 1.99 -3.11
CA ILE A 37 -2.34 0.87 -2.15
C ILE A 37 -2.33 -0.49 -2.89
N SER A 38 -3.22 -0.67 -3.87
CA SER A 38 -3.30 -1.92 -4.65
C SER A 38 -2.01 -2.23 -5.41
N ARG A 39 -1.38 -1.22 -6.03
CA ARG A 39 -0.08 -1.40 -6.71
C ARG A 39 1.01 -1.81 -5.74
N GLU A 40 1.05 -1.22 -4.54
CA GLU A 40 2.07 -1.55 -3.55
C GLU A 40 1.90 -2.97 -3.00
N ILE A 41 0.67 -3.40 -2.69
CA ILE A 41 0.38 -4.78 -2.27
C ILE A 41 0.81 -5.78 -3.34
N ARG A 42 0.51 -5.51 -4.62
CA ARG A 42 0.96 -6.38 -5.73
C ARG A 42 2.47 -6.43 -5.84
N ARG A 43 3.15 -5.28 -5.77
CA ARG A 43 4.61 -5.18 -5.83
C ARG A 43 5.26 -6.04 -4.75
N HIS A 44 4.76 -5.95 -3.51
CA HIS A 44 5.31 -6.72 -2.40
C HIS A 44 5.06 -8.24 -2.57
N ARG A 45 3.89 -8.66 -3.08
CA ARG A 45 3.62 -10.08 -3.34
C ARG A 45 4.58 -10.69 -4.36
N THR A 46 4.91 -9.96 -5.42
CA THR A 46 5.86 -10.44 -6.44
C THR A 46 7.29 -10.54 -5.91
N GLN A 47 7.68 -9.69 -4.96
CA GLN A 47 9.04 -9.71 -4.38
C GLN A 47 9.29 -10.84 -3.37
N GLY A 48 8.26 -11.47 -2.82
CA GLY A 48 8.39 -12.60 -1.90
C GLY A 48 8.42 -13.99 -2.56
N GLN A 49 8.40 -14.07 -3.89
CA GLN A 49 8.36 -15.33 -4.66
C GLN A 49 9.59 -15.53 -5.56
N GLN A 50 10.73 -14.90 -5.26
CA GLN A 50 12.00 -15.11 -5.96
C GLN A 50 13.05 -15.67 -5.02
#